data_AF-A0A2E9RTV0-F1
#
_entry.id   AF-A0A2E9RTV0-F1
#
_cell.length_a   1.000
_cell.length_b   1.000
_cell.length_c   1.000
_cell.angle_alpha   90.00
_cell.angle_beta   90.00
_cell.angle_gamma   90.00
#
_symmetry.space_group_name_H-M   'P 1'
#
loop_
_entity.id
_entity.type
_entity.pdbx_description
1 polymer ?
#
loop_
_entity_poly.entity_id
_entity_poly.type
_entity_poly.pdbx_seq_one_letter_code
_entity_poly.pdbx_strand_id
1 'polypeptide(L)'
;MVAAGMVTGIASAQKPIVSIKAAPERIVFKNSAFNKPLVVKSKEEAAKYFGKEAVASLVKTVDFKKQFVIVFAWRGSGGDQLNYTVAETFPEQISFSRQFGRTRDLRPHVKVFALRSNVKWSVQGRK
;
A
#
# COMPACT_ATOMS: atom_id res chain seq x y z
N MET A 1 -48.84 -8.48 -0.29
CA MET A 1 -48.40 -8.48 -1.70
C MET A 1 -47.08 -7.73 -1.76
N VAL A 2 -45.99 -8.45 -2.10
CA VAL A 2 -44.64 -7.99 -2.53
C VAL A 2 -43.84 -7.19 -1.49
N ALA A 3 -43.01 -7.82 -0.64
CA ALA A 3 -41.64 -8.30 -0.92
C ALA A 3 -40.65 -7.18 -1.30
N ALA A 4 -39.77 -6.82 -0.37
CA ALA A 4 -38.49 -6.19 -0.67
C ALA A 4 -37.47 -6.60 0.40
N GLY A 5 -37.08 -7.87 0.36
CA GLY A 5 -35.82 -8.29 0.96
C GLY A 5 -34.68 -7.65 0.18
N MET A 6 -33.96 -6.71 0.78
CA MET A 6 -32.63 -6.35 0.31
C MET A 6 -31.62 -7.10 1.15
N VAL A 7 -31.30 -8.28 0.66
CA VAL A 7 -30.09 -9.03 1.01
C VAL A 7 -28.92 -8.26 0.39
N THR A 8 -28.39 -7.25 1.08
CA THR A 8 -27.14 -6.62 0.62
C THR A 8 -26.01 -7.52 1.08
N GLY A 9 -25.55 -8.33 0.12
CA GLY A 9 -24.57 -9.37 0.29
C GLY A 9 -23.31 -8.89 1.00
N ILE A 10 -22.79 -9.83 1.78
CA ILE A 10 -21.50 -9.80 2.46
C ILE A 10 -20.43 -9.55 1.39
N ALA A 11 -20.04 -8.29 1.21
CA ALA A 11 -18.95 -7.91 0.31
C ALA A 11 -17.63 -8.36 0.95
N SER A 12 -17.26 -9.60 0.64
CA SER A 12 -15.91 -10.17 0.67
C SER A 12 -14.99 -9.59 1.75
N ALA A 13 -14.96 -10.26 2.90
CA ALA A 13 -13.97 -10.08 3.96
C ALA A 13 -12.54 -10.52 3.55
N GLN A 14 -12.10 -10.19 2.33
CA GLN A 14 -10.70 -10.18 1.94
C GLN A 14 -10.31 -8.71 1.80
N LYS A 15 -9.57 -8.18 2.78
CA LYS A 15 -9.12 -6.79 2.77
C LYS A 15 -8.41 -6.52 1.44
N PRO A 16 -8.89 -5.58 0.60
CA PRO A 16 -8.31 -5.31 -0.72
C PRO A 16 -6.89 -4.76 -0.63
N ILE A 17 -6.52 -4.30 0.56
CA ILE A 17 -5.19 -3.85 0.93
C ILE A 17 -4.79 -4.44 2.28
N VAL A 18 -3.57 -4.97 2.36
CA VAL A 18 -2.97 -5.42 3.62
C VAL A 18 -1.74 -4.56 3.88
N SER A 19 -1.74 -3.84 5.00
CA SER A 19 -0.56 -3.09 5.44
C SER A 19 0.44 -4.05 6.07
N ILE A 20 1.68 -4.00 5.61
CA ILE A 20 2.77 -4.85 6.08
C ILE A 20 3.79 -3.96 6.76
N LYS A 21 4.12 -4.27 8.01
CA LYS A 21 5.24 -3.63 8.70
C LYS A 21 6.53 -4.30 8.24
N ALA A 22 7.06 -3.84 7.11
CA ALA A 22 8.38 -4.22 6.65
C ALA A 22 9.25 -2.96 6.55
N ALA A 23 10.46 -3.03 7.11
CA ALA A 23 11.48 -2.00 6.98
C ALA A 23 12.36 -2.33 5.77
N PRO A 24 12.23 -1.61 4.64
CA PRO A 24 13.09 -1.78 3.50
C PRO A 24 14.46 -1.18 3.75
N GLU A 25 15.40 -1.53 2.87
CA GLU A 25 16.72 -0.94 2.86
C GLU A 25 16.69 0.53 2.42
N ARG A 26 17.76 1.24 2.77
CA ARG A 26 17.94 2.67 2.50
C ARG A 26 17.87 3.02 1.00
N ILE A 27 18.11 2.05 0.13
CA ILE A 27 18.05 2.18 -1.33
C ILE A 27 16.64 2.51 -1.84
N VAL A 28 15.59 2.09 -1.13
CA VAL A 28 14.19 2.35 -1.50
C VAL A 28 13.89 3.85 -1.47
N PHE A 29 14.53 4.63 -0.60
CA PHE A 29 14.35 6.08 -0.54
C PHE A 29 14.98 6.84 -1.72
N LYS A 30 15.90 6.23 -2.47
CA LYS A 30 16.45 6.83 -3.69
C LYS A 30 15.54 6.60 -4.90
N ASN A 31 14.87 5.45 -4.93
CA ASN A 31 14.08 5.02 -6.09
C ASN A 31 12.56 5.18 -5.91
N SER A 32 12.10 5.47 -4.69
CA SER A 32 10.70 5.74 -4.38
C SER A 32 10.54 7.18 -3.90
N ALA A 33 9.45 7.80 -4.33
CA ALA A 33 8.92 9.02 -3.74
C ALA A 33 7.47 8.79 -3.35
N PHE A 34 6.87 9.69 -2.57
CA PHE A 34 5.46 9.59 -2.21
C PHE A 34 4.56 9.52 -3.47
N ASN A 35 4.83 10.37 -4.47
CA ASN A 35 4.09 10.42 -5.74
C ASN A 35 4.47 9.32 -6.74
N LYS A 36 5.59 8.63 -6.51
CA LYS A 36 6.10 7.53 -7.33
C LYS A 36 6.47 6.37 -6.42
N PRO A 37 5.46 5.66 -5.89
CA PRO A 37 5.72 4.48 -5.08
C PRO A 37 6.36 3.38 -5.93
N LEU A 38 7.14 2.52 -5.29
CA LEU A 38 7.70 1.33 -5.92
C LEU A 38 6.65 0.23 -5.98
N VAL A 39 6.38 -0.27 -7.17
CA VAL A 39 5.52 -1.44 -7.37
C VAL A 39 6.40 -2.66 -7.54
N VAL A 40 6.26 -3.61 -6.64
CA VAL A 40 6.99 -4.87 -6.58
C VAL A 40 6.03 -5.98 -6.97
N LYS A 41 6.23 -6.53 -8.16
CA LYS A 41 5.39 -7.63 -8.68
C LYS A 41 6.03 -9.00 -8.47
N SER A 42 7.33 -9.02 -8.19
CA SER A 42 8.11 -10.26 -8.08
C SER A 42 8.93 -10.32 -6.80
N LYS A 43 9.18 -11.56 -6.33
CA LYS A 43 10.09 -11.84 -5.20
C LYS A 43 11.50 -11.29 -5.41
N GLU A 44 11.96 -11.27 -6.66
CA GLU A 44 13.30 -10.80 -7.04
C GLU A 44 13.42 -9.28 -6.88
N GLU A 45 12.37 -8.55 -7.26
CA GLU A 45 12.27 -7.11 -7.01
C GLU A 45 12.17 -6.83 -5.51
N ALA A 46 11.39 -7.63 -4.77
CA ALA A 46 11.30 -7.50 -3.32
C ALA A 46 12.69 -7.65 -2.68
N ALA A 47 13.48 -8.63 -3.10
CA ALA A 47 14.82 -8.89 -2.55
C ALA A 47 15.86 -7.78 -2.83
N LYS A 48 15.63 -6.91 -3.82
CA LYS A 48 16.48 -5.73 -4.08
C LYS A 48 16.22 -4.59 -3.10
N TYR A 49 15.02 -4.56 -2.52
CA TYR A 49 14.50 -3.43 -1.73
C TYR A 49 14.29 -3.79 -0.26
N PHE A 50 14.05 -5.07 0.02
CA PHE A 50 13.79 -5.64 1.33
C PHE A 50 14.87 -6.65 1.68
N GLY A 51 15.32 -6.63 2.94
CA GLY A 51 16.20 -7.65 3.47
C GLY A 51 15.56 -9.04 3.43
N LYS A 52 16.39 -10.09 3.48
CA LYS A 52 15.96 -11.49 3.37
C LYS A 52 14.81 -11.87 4.32
N GLU A 53 14.81 -11.35 5.55
CA GLU A 53 13.76 -11.58 6.55
C GLU A 53 12.41 -10.94 6.17
N ALA A 54 12.46 -9.71 5.66
CA ALA A 54 11.26 -9.00 5.21
C ALA A 54 10.69 -9.67 3.95
N VAL A 55 11.54 -10.12 3.02
CA VAL A 55 11.10 -10.88 1.84
C VAL A 55 10.45 -12.20 2.25
N ALA A 56 11.03 -12.94 3.20
CA ALA A 56 10.46 -14.19 3.69
C ALA A 56 9.07 -13.97 4.31
N SER A 57 8.90 -12.87 5.05
CA SER A 57 7.60 -12.49 5.65
C SER A 57 6.60 -12.04 4.58
N LEU A 58 7.07 -11.31 3.55
CA LEU A 58 6.26 -10.87 2.41
C LEU A 58 5.76 -12.07 1.60
N VAL A 59 6.63 -13.02 1.24
CA VAL A 59 6.24 -14.21 0.45
C VAL A 59 5.29 -15.14 1.24
N LYS A 60 5.39 -15.18 2.57
CA LYS A 60 4.45 -15.93 3.41
C LYS A 60 3.05 -15.29 3.47
N THR A 61 2.98 -13.97 3.40
CA THR A 61 1.74 -13.20 3.61
C THR A 61 1.08 -12.81 2.30
N VAL A 62 1.88 -12.61 1.24
CA VAL A 62 1.46 -12.06 -0.04
C VAL A 62 1.69 -13.09 -1.14
N ASP A 63 0.62 -13.39 -1.86
CA ASP A 63 0.70 -14.21 -3.07
C ASP A 63 0.95 -13.32 -4.28
N PHE A 64 2.21 -13.20 -4.69
CA PHE A 64 2.64 -12.39 -5.84
C PHE A 64 1.97 -12.78 -7.17
N LYS A 65 1.30 -13.93 -7.25
CA LYS A 65 0.51 -14.31 -8.45
C LYS A 65 -0.82 -13.57 -8.53
N LYS A 66 -1.43 -13.28 -7.37
CA LYS A 66 -2.76 -12.65 -7.26
C LYS A 66 -2.70 -11.23 -6.73
N GLN A 67 -1.55 -10.84 -6.18
CA GLN A 67 -1.32 -9.57 -5.50
C GLN A 67 0.02 -8.99 -5.94
N PHE A 68 0.16 -7.68 -5.83
CA PHE A 68 1.44 -7.00 -5.95
C PHE A 68 1.67 -6.15 -4.70
N VAL A 69 2.92 -5.89 -4.39
CA VAL A 69 3.31 -5.08 -3.25
C VAL A 69 3.60 -3.67 -3.73
N ILE A 70 3.02 -2.67 -3.09
CA ILE A 70 3.37 -1.27 -3.29
C ILE A 70 4.12 -0.76 -2.06
N VAL A 71 5.21 -0.05 -2.31
CA VAL A 71 6.11 0.48 -1.29
C VAL A 71 6.14 1.98 -1.45
N PHE A 72 5.64 2.67 -0.43
CA PHE A 72 5.77 4.10 -0.28
C PHE A 72 6.95 4.37 0.64
N ALA A 73 8.07 4.80 0.08
CA ALA A 73 9.17 5.37 0.85
C ALA A 73 9.34 6.85 0.51
N TRP A 74 9.37 7.70 1.53
CA TRP A 74 9.65 9.12 1.37
C TRP A 74 10.34 9.68 2.61
N ARG A 75 11.01 10.82 2.43
CA ARG A 75 11.51 11.62 3.55
C ARG A 75 10.59 12.82 3.69
N GLY A 76 10.09 13.04 4.89
CA GLY A 76 9.09 14.06 5.16
C GLY A 76 9.04 14.41 6.63
N SER A 77 8.06 15.22 7.01
CA SER A 77 7.86 15.61 8.40
C SER A 77 7.64 14.38 9.27
N GLY A 78 8.17 14.34 10.50
CA GLY A 78 7.95 13.22 11.43
C GLY A 78 6.46 12.93 11.73
N GLY A 79 5.59 13.90 11.49
CA GLY A 79 4.13 13.75 11.57
C GLY A 79 3.47 13.33 10.24
N ASP A 80 4.23 13.05 9.18
CA ASP A 80 3.68 12.62 7.90
C ASP A 80 2.94 11.30 8.06
N GLN A 81 1.67 11.32 7.67
CA GLN A 81 0.83 10.15 7.63
C GLN A 81 0.43 9.85 6.19
N LEU A 82 0.38 8.55 5.88
CA LEU A 82 -0.20 8.05 4.65
C LEU A 82 -1.57 7.50 4.99
N ASN A 83 -2.59 8.11 4.40
CA ASN A 83 -3.95 7.63 4.49
C ASN A 83 -4.32 6.91 3.19
N TYR A 84 -5.22 5.94 3.28
CA TYR A 84 -5.77 5.27 2.12
C TYR A 84 -7.29 5.15 2.26
N THR A 85 -7.98 5.36 1.15
CA THR A 85 -9.43 5.21 1.07
C THR A 85 -9.72 4.16 0.01
N VAL A 86 -10.47 3.14 0.41
CA VAL A 86 -11.00 2.12 -0.49
C VAL A 86 -12.41 2.58 -0.86
N ALA A 87 -12.72 2.67 -2.15
CA ALA A 87 -14.07 3.03 -2.57
C ALA A 87 -15.04 1.91 -2.19
N GLU A 88 -16.11 2.22 -1.46
CA GLU A 88 -17.11 1.23 -1.01
C GLU A 88 -17.82 0.57 -2.19
N THR A 89 -18.09 1.34 -3.25
CA THR A 89 -18.73 0.86 -4.49
C THR A 89 -17.78 0.06 -5.39
N PHE A 90 -16.48 0.33 -5.31
CA PHE A 90 -15.46 -0.31 -6.12
C PHE A 90 -14.25 -0.65 -5.24
N PRO A 91 -14.24 -1.81 -4.54
CA PRO A 91 -13.11 -2.22 -3.70
C PRO A 91 -11.81 -2.40 -4.51
N GLU A 92 -11.92 -2.39 -5.83
CA GLU A 92 -10.82 -2.40 -6.79
C GLU A 92 -10.20 -1.02 -7.00
N GLN A 93 -10.69 0.06 -6.38
CA GLN A 93 -10.12 1.39 -6.49
C GLN A 93 -9.64 1.90 -5.13
N ILE A 94 -8.32 2.10 -5.02
CA ILE A 94 -7.67 2.59 -3.80
C ILE A 94 -7.03 3.94 -4.06
N SER A 95 -7.39 4.93 -3.26
CA SER A 95 -6.78 6.26 -3.30
C SER A 95 -5.87 6.45 -2.11
N PHE A 96 -4.61 6.75 -2.36
CA PHE A 96 -3.62 7.07 -1.34
C PHE A 96 -3.46 8.59 -1.24
N SER A 97 -3.49 9.13 -0.02
CA SER A 97 -3.29 10.55 0.23
C SER A 97 -2.23 10.78 1.32
N ARG A 98 -1.39 11.80 1.13
CA ARG A 98 -0.43 12.23 2.16
C ARG A 98 -1.07 13.29 3.02
N GLN A 99 -1.08 13.05 4.32
CA GLN A 99 -1.28 14.11 5.30
C GLN A 99 0.09 14.59 5.75
N PHE A 100 0.40 15.84 5.41
CA PHE A 100 1.66 16.47 5.77
C PHE A 100 1.70 16.78 7.27
N GLY A 101 2.79 16.38 7.92
CA GLY A 101 3.07 16.80 9.29
C GLY A 101 3.44 18.28 9.36
N ARG A 102 3.13 18.92 10.50
CA ARG A 102 3.49 20.33 10.78
C ARG A 102 4.91 20.49 11.33
N THR A 103 5.59 19.40 11.68
CA THR A 103 6.89 19.45 12.34
C THR A 103 8.04 19.53 11.33
N ARG A 104 9.12 20.24 11.63
CA ARG A 104 10.30 20.35 10.74
C ARG A 104 11.27 19.16 10.83
N ASP A 105 10.89 18.09 11.51
CA ASP A 105 11.69 16.87 11.61
C ASP A 105 11.64 16.06 10.31
N LEU A 106 12.75 16.00 9.58
CA LEU A 106 12.86 15.13 8.41
C LEU A 106 13.13 13.69 8.84
N ARG A 107 12.11 12.83 8.78
CA ARG A 107 12.24 11.41 9.10
C ARG A 107 12.02 10.53 7.86
N PRO A 108 12.65 9.34 7.81
CA PRO A 108 12.33 8.35 6.80
C PRO A 108 10.98 7.71 7.13
N HIS A 109 10.02 7.81 6.22
CA HIS A 109 8.74 7.13 6.31
C HIS A 109 8.69 6.01 5.29
N VAL A 110 8.33 4.81 5.75
CA VAL A 110 8.04 3.67 4.87
C VAL A 110 6.68 3.10 5.23
N LYS A 111 5.86 2.90 4.19
CA LYS A 111 4.65 2.10 4.27
C LYS A 111 4.65 1.08 3.13
N VAL A 112 4.37 -0.17 3.48
CA VAL A 112 4.29 -1.28 2.54
C VAL A 112 2.87 -1.79 2.55
N PHE A 113 2.29 -1.97 1.37
CA PHE A 113 0.97 -2.55 1.23
C PHE A 113 0.96 -3.64 0.17
N ALA A 114 0.20 -4.69 0.41
CA ALA A 114 -0.13 -5.68 -0.61
C ALA A 114 -1.52 -5.39 -1.15
N LEU A 115 -1.62 -5.23 -2.47
CA LEU A 115 -2.86 -4.99 -3.20
C LEU A 115 -3.12 -6.16 -4.14
N ARG A 116 -4.38 -6.44 -4.45
CA ARG A 116 -4.76 -7.41 -5.48
C ARG A 116 -4.36 -6.91 -6.88
N SER A 117 -4.00 -7.83 -7.78
CA SER A 117 -3.63 -7.49 -9.16
C SER A 117 -4.72 -6.76 -9.95
N ASN A 118 -6.00 -6.99 -9.61
CA ASN A 118 -7.13 -6.29 -10.22
C ASN A 118 -7.43 -4.91 -9.63
N VAL A 119 -6.66 -4.47 -8.62
CA VAL A 119 -6.90 -3.19 -7.94
C VAL A 119 -6.17 -2.06 -8.68
N LYS A 120 -6.92 -1.07 -9.13
CA LYS A 120 -6.41 0.23 -9.58
C LYS A 120 -6.11 1.09 -8.36
N TRP A 121 -4.93 1.70 -8.35
CA TRP A 121 -4.53 2.62 -7.30
C TRP A 121 -4.12 3.97 -7.88
N SER A 122 -4.40 5.02 -7.11
CA SER A 122 -4.03 6.40 -7.44
C SER A 122 -3.41 7.06 -6.22
N VAL A 123 -2.40 7.91 -6.45
CA VAL A 123 -1.78 8.70 -5.39
C VAL A 123 -2.18 10.15 -5.57
N GLN A 124 -2.91 10.69 -4.60
CA GLN A 124 -3.16 12.12 -4.48
C GLN A 124 -2.07 12.75 -3.61
N GLY A 125 -1.12 13.38 -4.27
CA GLY A 125 -0.16 14.28 -3.66
C GLY A 125 -0.02 15.52 -4.53
N ARG A 126 -0.30 16.70 -3.97
CA ARG A 126 0.08 17.94 -4.66
C ARG A 126 1.62 17.98 -4.74
N LYS A 127 2.10 18.27 -5.95
CA LYS A 127 3.51 18.35 -6.33
C LYS A 127 4.20 19.49 -5.60
#